data_AF-A0A096C7Z5-F1
#
_entry.id   AF-A0A096C7Z5-F1
#
_cell.length_a   1.000
_cell.length_b   1.000
_cell.length_c   1.000
_cell.angle_alpha   90.00
_cell.angle_beta   90.00
_cell.angle_gamma   90.00
#
_symmetry.space_group_name_H-M   'P 1'
#
loop_
_entity.id
_entity.type
_entity.pdbx_description
1 polymer ?
#
loop_
_entity_poly.entity_id
_entity_poly.type
_entity_poly.pdbx_seq_one_letter_code
_entity_poly.pdbx_strand_id
1 'polypeptide(L)'
;RKNPLFTEDGIRAAIQGNLAAIEAGRRPAVQLRPQYRPYQKYPRYTGFLALYVHYLYLLGKIGKRQYPPRMTPQLRQEVMRFEQYREQFAFLRDNGITTRTDMAAFTARTEETLANLMKQRTVLNVRRKRRRTLYTALADAEALAPVKELYEAGLSGMETEFAQYMDAVAALEQCGVPRERLIQEKAELYERLAELNRQIRAERRKLALCRKIQNSLPRMEQEIDKAEARESEVRTNEHRRR
;
A
#
# COMPACT_ATOMS: atom_id res chain seq x y z
N ARG A 1 -15.16 -20.64 -1.29
CA ARG A 1 -14.72 -21.05 -2.64
C ARG A 1 -14.02 -19.85 -3.28
N LYS A 2 -12.70 -19.90 -3.47
CA LYS A 2 -11.97 -18.84 -4.20
C LYS A 2 -12.23 -19.06 -5.69
N ASN A 3 -12.58 -18.00 -6.40
CA ASN A 3 -12.87 -18.08 -7.82
C ASN A 3 -11.53 -18.26 -8.59
N PRO A 4 -11.34 -19.36 -9.34
CA PRO A 4 -10.08 -19.67 -10.02
C PRO A 4 -9.71 -18.68 -11.13
N LEU A 5 -10.62 -17.76 -11.50
CA LEU A 5 -10.34 -16.66 -12.42
C LEU A 5 -9.43 -15.58 -11.81
N PHE A 6 -9.31 -15.50 -10.48
CA PHE A 6 -8.51 -14.49 -9.77
C PHE A 6 -7.20 -15.05 -9.16
N THR A 7 -6.76 -16.21 -9.61
CA THR A 7 -5.39 -16.72 -9.37
C THR A 7 -4.47 -16.28 -10.50
N GLU A 8 -3.16 -16.20 -10.24
CA GLU A 8 -2.17 -15.71 -11.21
C GLU A 8 -2.22 -16.49 -12.53
N ASP A 9 -2.31 -17.82 -12.45
CA ASP A 9 -2.45 -18.69 -13.63
C ASP A 9 -3.77 -18.45 -14.38
N GLY A 10 -4.84 -18.16 -13.65
CA GLY A 10 -6.15 -17.85 -14.23
C GLY A 10 -6.16 -16.52 -14.98
N ILE A 11 -5.41 -15.53 -14.47
CA ILE A 11 -5.21 -14.24 -15.13
C ILE A 11 -4.37 -14.41 -16.39
N ARG A 12 -3.27 -15.19 -16.33
CA ARG A 12 -2.41 -15.46 -17.49
C ARG A 12 -3.16 -16.19 -18.61
N ALA A 13 -3.92 -17.23 -18.27
CA ALA A 13 -4.74 -17.97 -19.24
C ALA A 13 -5.82 -17.09 -19.87
N ALA A 14 -6.46 -16.21 -19.10
CA ALA A 14 -7.46 -15.27 -19.61
C ALA A 14 -6.86 -14.23 -20.57
N ILE A 15 -5.66 -13.72 -20.27
CA ILE A 15 -4.94 -12.78 -21.14
C ILE A 15 -4.57 -13.47 -22.45
N GLN A 16 -3.95 -14.65 -22.39
CA GLN A 16 -3.53 -15.41 -23.58
C GLN A 16 -4.72 -15.78 -24.48
N GLY A 17 -5.83 -16.24 -23.90
CA GLY A 17 -7.04 -16.56 -24.65
C GLY A 17 -7.67 -15.34 -25.33
N ASN A 18 -7.65 -14.18 -24.66
CA ASN A 18 -8.13 -12.93 -25.25
C ASN A 18 -7.23 -12.43 -26.38
N LEU A 19 -5.91 -12.57 -26.25
CA LEU A 19 -4.95 -12.22 -27.30
C LEU A 19 -5.15 -13.09 -28.55
N ALA A 20 -5.26 -14.41 -28.39
CA ALA A 20 -5.53 -15.32 -29.50
C ALA A 20 -6.88 -15.03 -30.20
N ALA A 21 -7.91 -14.62 -29.45
CA ALA A 21 -9.19 -14.22 -30.03
C ALA A 21 -9.09 -12.93 -30.87
N ILE A 22 -8.33 -11.94 -30.38
CA ILE A 22 -8.06 -10.68 -31.09
C ILE A 22 -7.28 -10.95 -32.38
N GLU A 23 -6.25 -11.79 -32.34
CA GLU A 23 -5.45 -12.19 -33.50
C GLU A 23 -6.32 -12.90 -34.57
N ALA A 24 -7.31 -13.68 -34.15
CA ALA A 24 -8.30 -14.30 -35.05
C ALA A 24 -9.41 -13.34 -35.53
N GLY A 25 -9.28 -12.03 -35.28
CA GLY A 25 -10.26 -11.00 -35.65
C GLY A 25 -11.58 -11.07 -34.87
N ARG A 26 -11.63 -11.84 -33.77
CA ARG A 26 -12.81 -11.98 -32.92
C ARG A 26 -12.71 -11.07 -31.71
N ARG A 27 -13.84 -10.50 -31.31
CA ARG A 27 -13.91 -9.68 -30.10
C ARG A 27 -13.74 -10.60 -28.87
N PRO A 28 -12.83 -10.29 -27.93
CA PRO A 28 -12.67 -11.08 -26.71
C PRO A 28 -13.97 -11.07 -25.90
N ALA A 29 -14.28 -12.20 -25.27
CA ALA A 29 -15.53 -12.38 -24.55
C ALA A 29 -15.62 -11.37 -23.39
N VAL A 30 -16.56 -10.43 -23.48
CA VAL A 30 -16.83 -9.48 -22.40
C VAL A 30 -17.43 -10.25 -21.25
N GLN A 31 -16.70 -10.31 -20.12
CA GLN A 31 -17.27 -10.82 -18.88
C GLN A 31 -18.38 -9.87 -18.44
N LEU A 32 -19.63 -10.27 -18.72
CA LEU A 32 -20.81 -9.53 -18.28
C LEU A 32 -20.79 -9.44 -16.76
N ARG A 33 -20.51 -8.24 -16.24
CA ARG A 33 -20.69 -7.98 -14.82
C ARG A 33 -22.18 -8.18 -14.53
N PRO A 34 -22.53 -8.97 -13.51
CA PRO A 34 -23.93 -9.05 -13.11
C PRO A 34 -24.41 -7.63 -12.83
N GLN A 35 -25.51 -7.23 -13.48
CA GLN A 35 -26.11 -5.93 -13.23
C GLN A 35 -26.39 -5.78 -11.73
N TYR A 36 -26.13 -4.58 -11.21
CA TYR A 36 -26.41 -4.26 -9.81
C TYR A 36 -27.87 -4.58 -9.51
N ARG A 37 -28.10 -5.56 -8.63
CA ARG A 37 -29.43 -5.87 -8.13
C ARG A 37 -29.65 -5.05 -6.86
N PRO A 38 -30.66 -4.17 -6.81
CA PRO A 38 -30.98 -3.46 -5.57
C PRO A 38 -31.25 -4.50 -4.46
N TYR A 39 -30.91 -4.14 -3.22
CA TYR A 39 -31.10 -5.02 -2.08
C TYR A 39 -32.57 -5.41 -1.94
N GLN A 40 -32.88 -6.68 -2.19
CA GLN A 40 -34.19 -7.24 -1.89
C GLN A 40 -34.16 -7.80 -0.47
N LYS A 41 -35.12 -7.36 0.35
CA LYS A 41 -35.31 -7.92 1.69
C LYS A 41 -35.63 -9.41 1.54
N TYR A 42 -34.93 -10.26 2.31
CA TYR A 42 -35.20 -11.69 2.31
C TYR A 42 -36.69 -11.96 2.58
N PRO A 43 -37.34 -12.84 1.80
CA PRO A 43 -38.74 -13.17 2.03
C PRO A 43 -38.88 -13.74 3.44
N ARG A 44 -39.78 -13.15 4.23
CA ARG A 44 -40.15 -13.71 5.54
C ARG A 44 -41.02 -14.92 5.28
N TYR A 45 -40.73 -16.04 5.95
CA TYR A 45 -41.65 -17.17 5.96
C TYR A 45 -42.95 -16.74 6.64
N THR A 46 -44.09 -16.96 5.98
CA THR A 46 -45.44 -16.62 6.48
C THR A 46 -46.36 -17.83 6.38
N GLY A 47 -47.48 -17.83 7.12
CA GLY A 47 -48.46 -18.91 7.13
C GLY A 47 -47.88 -20.26 7.58
N PHE A 48 -48.33 -21.36 6.97
CA PHE A 48 -47.87 -22.71 7.28
C PHE A 48 -46.35 -22.90 7.15
N LEU A 49 -45.71 -22.18 6.22
CA LEU A 49 -44.26 -22.27 6.04
C LEU A 49 -43.51 -21.74 7.27
N ALA A 50 -44.02 -20.70 7.94
CA ALA A 50 -43.46 -20.22 9.19
C ALA A 50 -43.57 -21.27 10.31
N LEU A 51 -44.70 -21.98 10.38
CA LEU A 51 -44.91 -23.07 11.34
C LEU A 51 -43.94 -24.22 11.10
N TYR A 52 -43.76 -24.65 9.86
CA TYR A 52 -42.81 -25.72 9.53
C TYR A 52 -41.36 -25.31 9.79
N VAL A 53 -40.96 -24.07 9.44
CA VAL A 53 -39.61 -23.55 9.75
C VAL A 53 -39.39 -23.48 11.26
N HIS A 54 -40.40 -23.08 12.03
CA HIS A 54 -40.34 -23.08 13.49
C HIS A 54 -40.23 -24.51 14.06
N TYR A 55 -40.98 -25.46 13.50
CA TYR A 55 -40.91 -26.87 13.89
C TYR A 55 -39.52 -27.46 13.62
N LEU A 56 -38.92 -27.17 12.46
CA LEU A 56 -37.54 -27.56 12.15
C LEU A 56 -36.49 -26.91 13.05
N TYR A 57 -36.76 -25.69 13.54
CA TYR A 57 -35.94 -25.02 14.55
C TYR A 57 -36.00 -25.75 15.91
N LEU A 58 -37.20 -26.16 16.34
CA LEU A 58 -37.38 -26.94 17.59
C LEU A 58 -36.72 -28.32 17.51
N LEU A 59 -36.79 -28.98 16.34
CA LEU A 59 -36.09 -30.25 16.08
C LEU A 59 -34.56 -30.09 15.93
N GLY A 60 -34.02 -28.88 16.04
CA GLY A 60 -32.59 -28.59 15.94
C GLY A 60 -32.00 -28.77 14.53
N LYS A 61 -32.84 -28.97 13.50
CA LYS A 61 -32.39 -29.14 12.10
C LYS A 61 -32.02 -27.80 11.45
N ILE A 62 -32.57 -26.70 11.97
CA ILE A 62 -32.24 -25.34 11.56
C ILE A 62 -31.86 -24.54 12.80
N GLY A 63 -30.67 -23.93 12.80
CA GLY A 63 -30.19 -23.09 13.90
C GLY A 63 -30.19 -21.61 13.56
N LYS A 64 -30.23 -20.75 14.59
CA LYS A 64 -29.86 -19.35 14.41
C LYS A 64 -28.39 -19.30 14.00
N ARG A 65 -28.08 -18.54 12.94
CA ARG A 65 -26.68 -18.28 12.55
C ARG A 65 -25.97 -17.57 13.70
N GLN A 66 -25.00 -18.24 14.31
CA GLN A 66 -24.12 -17.62 15.29
C GLN A 66 -23.06 -16.81 14.54
N TYR A 67 -22.99 -15.51 14.85
CA TYR A 67 -21.86 -14.69 14.43
C TYR A 67 -20.81 -14.74 15.54
N PRO A 68 -19.51 -14.82 15.21
CA PRO A 68 -18.48 -14.68 16.23
C PRO A 68 -18.71 -13.38 17.02
N PRO A 69 -18.46 -13.38 18.34
CA PRO A 69 -18.67 -12.20 19.16
C PRO A 69 -17.89 -11.04 18.57
N ARG A 70 -18.59 -9.93 18.26
CA ARG A 70 -17.94 -8.71 17.80
C ARG A 70 -17.24 -8.08 18.99
N MET A 71 -15.97 -7.72 18.81
CA MET A 71 -15.22 -6.99 19.83
C MET A 71 -15.95 -5.70 20.19
N THR A 72 -16.13 -5.43 21.48
CA THR A 72 -16.75 -4.17 21.93
C THR A 72 -15.86 -2.98 21.52
N PRO A 73 -16.43 -1.79 21.26
CA PRO A 73 -15.62 -0.63 20.90
C PRO A 73 -14.55 -0.28 21.93
N GLN A 74 -14.84 -0.46 23.22
CA GLN A 74 -13.89 -0.28 24.32
C GLN A 74 -12.73 -1.26 24.23
N LEU A 75 -13.01 -2.56 24.09
CA LEU A 75 -11.97 -3.58 23.96
C LEU A 75 -11.12 -3.34 22.71
N ARG A 76 -11.72 -2.85 21.62
CA ARG A 76 -10.96 -2.47 20.42
C ARG A 76 -9.97 -1.35 20.68
N GLN A 77 -10.38 -0.32 21.43
CA GLN A 77 -9.50 0.79 21.79
C GLN A 77 -8.33 0.31 22.66
N GLU A 78 -8.60 -0.56 23.63
CA GLU A 78 -7.57 -1.15 24.48
C GLU A 78 -6.60 -2.04 23.69
N VAL A 79 -7.09 -2.86 22.76
CA VAL A 79 -6.21 -3.67 21.88
C VAL A 79 -5.34 -2.77 21.01
N MET A 80 -5.90 -1.71 20.41
CA MET A 80 -5.11 -0.77 19.60
C MET A 80 -4.04 -0.06 20.45
N ARG A 81 -4.39 0.33 21.68
CA ARG A 81 -3.47 0.96 22.62
C ARG A 81 -2.36 0.01 23.04
N PHE A 82 -2.69 -1.24 23.34
CA PHE A 82 -1.72 -2.29 23.65
C PHE A 82 -0.75 -2.54 22.49
N GLU A 83 -1.26 -2.65 21.26
CA GLU A 83 -0.41 -2.82 20.07
C GLU A 83 0.55 -1.64 19.88
N GLN A 84 0.07 -0.40 20.10
CA GLN A 84 0.91 0.80 20.05
C GLN A 84 2.03 0.76 21.09
N TYR A 85 1.74 0.37 22.34
CA TYR A 85 2.76 0.25 23.38
C TYR A 85 3.73 -0.89 23.11
N ARG A 86 3.25 -2.02 22.58
CA ARG A 86 4.11 -3.13 22.17
C ARG A 86 5.10 -2.70 21.09
N GLU A 87 4.65 -1.93 20.10
CA GLU A 87 5.52 -1.39 19.04
C GLU A 87 6.55 -0.40 19.61
N GLN A 88 6.12 0.53 20.48
CA GLN A 88 7.02 1.48 21.15
C GLN A 88 8.07 0.77 22.00
N PHE A 89 7.66 -0.22 22.78
CA PHE A 89 8.54 -1.01 23.63
C PHE A 89 9.57 -1.81 22.80
N ALA A 90 9.12 -2.51 21.76
CA ALA A 90 10.01 -3.23 20.86
C ALA A 90 11.04 -2.27 20.23
N PHE A 91 10.60 -1.10 19.77
CA PHE A 91 11.49 -0.09 19.21
C PHE A 91 12.55 0.41 20.20
N LEU A 92 12.18 0.72 21.44
CA LEU A 92 13.14 1.14 22.46
C LEU A 92 14.17 0.04 22.76
N ARG A 93 13.69 -1.18 22.95
CA ARG A 93 14.53 -2.34 23.24
C ARG A 93 15.50 -2.66 22.10
N ASP A 94 14.99 -2.73 20.87
CA ASP A 94 15.78 -3.12 19.70
C ASP A 94 16.85 -2.07 19.36
N ASN A 95 16.67 -0.81 19.79
CA ASN A 95 17.65 0.27 19.63
C ASN A 95 18.44 0.59 20.91
N GLY A 96 18.25 -0.17 22.00
CA GLY A 96 18.96 0.02 23.27
C GLY A 96 18.71 1.37 23.94
N ILE A 97 17.53 1.96 23.75
CA ILE A 97 17.19 3.29 24.29
C ILE A 97 16.61 3.12 25.69
N THR A 98 17.36 3.54 26.71
CA THR A 98 16.92 3.43 28.11
C THR A 98 16.70 4.79 28.75
N THR A 99 17.53 5.77 28.41
CA THR A 99 17.52 7.10 29.01
C THR A 99 17.06 8.18 28.02
N ARG A 100 16.69 9.36 28.56
CA ARG A 100 16.38 10.53 27.73
C ARG A 100 17.59 10.98 26.89
N THR A 101 18.80 10.80 27.41
CA THR A 101 20.05 11.09 26.68
C THR A 101 20.26 10.12 25.53
N ASP A 102 19.98 8.83 25.70
CA ASP A 102 20.07 7.83 24.62
C ASP A 102 19.08 8.17 23.51
N MET A 103 17.86 8.57 23.87
CA MET A 103 16.84 9.00 22.91
C MET A 103 17.32 10.21 22.11
N ALA A 104 17.91 11.23 22.76
CA ALA A 104 18.43 12.42 22.08
C ALA A 104 19.59 12.08 21.13
N ALA A 105 20.53 11.23 21.57
CA ALA A 105 21.64 10.76 20.75
C ALA A 105 21.14 9.97 19.53
N PHE A 106 20.16 9.08 19.74
CA PHE A 106 19.54 8.31 18.66
C PHE A 106 18.84 9.23 17.65
N THR A 107 18.09 10.24 18.12
CA THR A 107 17.42 11.19 17.23
C THR A 107 18.43 11.99 16.41
N ALA A 108 19.51 12.49 17.02
CA ALA A 108 20.54 13.24 16.32
C ALA A 108 21.21 12.41 15.23
N ARG A 109 21.61 11.17 15.55
CA ARG A 109 22.18 10.23 14.57
C ARG A 109 21.22 9.96 13.42
N THR A 110 19.94 9.78 13.72
CA THR A 110 18.89 9.50 12.72
C THR A 110 18.58 10.72 11.84
N GLU A 111 18.67 11.93 12.39
CA GLU A 111 18.53 13.16 11.63
C GLU A 111 19.72 13.39 10.70
N GLU A 112 20.93 13.06 11.13
CA GLU A 112 22.13 13.10 10.30
C GLU A 112 22.04 12.10 9.12
N THR A 113 21.66 10.84 9.39
CA THR A 113 21.48 9.85 8.32
C THR A 113 20.39 10.30 7.34
N LEU A 114 19.28 10.84 7.85
CA LEU A 114 18.21 11.40 7.02
C LEU A 114 18.71 12.56 6.14
N ALA A 115 19.51 13.47 6.69
CA ALA A 115 20.09 14.59 5.94
C ALA A 115 21.01 14.09 4.82
N ASN A 116 21.83 13.07 5.09
CA ASN A 116 22.72 12.45 4.11
C ASN A 116 21.92 11.75 2.98
N LEU A 117 20.88 10.99 3.31
CA LEU A 117 19.98 10.39 2.33
C LEU A 117 19.26 11.45 1.49
N MET A 118 18.85 12.56 2.11
CA MET A 118 18.24 13.67 1.40
C MET A 118 19.22 14.31 0.40
N LYS A 119 20.49 14.51 0.78
CA LYS A 119 21.55 14.98 -0.14
C LYS A 119 21.76 14.02 -1.30
N GLN A 120 21.83 12.71 -1.06
CA GLN A 120 21.96 11.73 -2.13
C GLN A 120 20.75 11.77 -3.09
N ARG A 121 19.54 11.88 -2.55
CA ARG A 121 18.32 12.00 -3.34
C ARG A 121 18.30 13.28 -4.19
N THR A 122 18.78 14.41 -3.66
CA THR A 122 18.82 15.66 -4.44
C THR A 122 19.79 15.55 -5.61
N VAL A 123 20.98 14.95 -5.40
CA VAL A 123 21.94 14.69 -6.47
C VAL A 123 21.33 13.84 -7.59
N LEU A 124 20.67 12.72 -7.25
CA LEU A 124 20.01 11.87 -8.24
C LEU A 124 18.84 12.59 -8.95
N ASN A 125 18.08 13.42 -8.25
CA ASN A 125 17.02 14.23 -8.86
C ASN A 125 17.57 15.27 -9.85
N VAL A 126 18.71 15.88 -9.54
CA VAL A 126 19.38 16.79 -10.48
C VAL A 126 19.82 16.02 -11.73
N ARG A 127 20.44 14.84 -11.57
CA ARG A 127 20.81 13.98 -12.71
C ARG A 127 19.59 13.58 -13.54
N ARG A 128 18.48 13.21 -12.88
CA ARG A 128 17.20 12.90 -13.53
C ARG A 128 16.65 14.10 -14.30
N LYS A 129 16.71 15.30 -13.71
CA LYS A 129 16.23 16.53 -14.35
C LYS A 129 17.03 16.85 -15.60
N ARG A 130 18.36 16.69 -15.57
CA ARG A 130 19.26 16.92 -16.72
C ARG A 130 18.94 16.00 -17.89
N ARG A 131 18.63 14.72 -17.63
CA ARG A 131 18.31 13.73 -18.66
C ARG A 131 16.82 13.62 -19.00
N ARG A 132 15.99 14.54 -18.49
CA ARG A 132 14.53 14.47 -18.65
C ARG A 132 14.12 14.46 -20.11
N THR A 133 14.70 15.35 -20.92
CA THR A 133 14.41 15.49 -22.35
C THR A 133 14.75 14.23 -23.14
N LEU A 134 15.89 13.59 -22.83
CA LEU A 134 16.29 12.33 -23.46
C LEU A 134 15.36 11.18 -23.06
N TYR A 135 14.94 11.13 -21.79
CA TYR A 135 14.01 10.10 -21.32
C TYR A 135 12.59 10.29 -21.83
N THR A 136 12.17 11.52 -22.15
CA THR A 136 10.91 11.79 -22.85
C THR A 136 11.02 11.39 -24.30
N ALA A 137 12.06 11.82 -25.02
CA ALA A 137 12.29 11.41 -26.41
C ALA A 137 12.36 9.88 -26.58
N LEU A 138 12.98 9.16 -25.63
CA LEU A 138 12.98 7.70 -25.59
C LEU A 138 11.57 7.12 -25.46
N ALA A 139 10.72 7.71 -24.62
CA ALA A 139 9.34 7.26 -24.43
C ALA A 139 8.47 7.62 -25.64
N ASP A 140 8.68 8.80 -26.23
CA ASP A 140 7.96 9.27 -27.41
C ASP A 140 8.31 8.40 -28.63
N ALA A 141 9.58 8.03 -28.80
CA ALA A 141 10.02 7.10 -29.85
C ALA A 141 9.43 5.69 -29.68
N GLU A 142 9.17 5.24 -28.45
CA GLU A 142 8.46 3.98 -28.17
C GLU A 142 6.96 4.09 -28.45
N ALA A 143 6.33 5.19 -28.04
CA ALA A 143 4.90 5.40 -28.19
C ALA A 143 4.47 5.64 -29.65
N LEU A 144 5.32 6.33 -30.43
CA LEU A 144 5.05 6.71 -31.82
C LEU A 144 5.60 5.69 -32.84
N ALA A 145 6.25 4.61 -32.40
CA ALA A 145 6.68 3.51 -33.26
C ALA A 145 5.55 2.93 -34.16
N PRO A 146 4.32 2.65 -33.68
CA PRO A 146 3.25 2.17 -34.56
C PRO A 146 2.78 3.24 -35.56
N VAL A 147 2.88 4.53 -35.22
CA VAL A 147 2.51 5.62 -36.13
C VAL A 147 3.47 5.68 -37.31
N LYS A 148 4.77 5.49 -37.06
CA LYS A 148 5.77 5.36 -38.11
C LYS A 148 5.40 4.23 -39.09
N GLU A 149 5.07 3.04 -38.58
CA GLU A 149 4.73 1.89 -39.42
C GLU A 149 3.49 2.16 -40.30
N LEU A 150 2.46 2.82 -39.75
CA LEU A 150 1.25 3.19 -40.48
C LEU A 150 1.50 4.26 -41.55
N TYR A 151 2.34 5.25 -41.23
CA TYR A 151 2.71 6.31 -42.17
C TYR A 151 3.55 5.76 -43.33
N GLU A 152 4.53 4.89 -43.03
CA GLU A 152 5.33 4.16 -44.04
C GLU A 152 4.47 3.23 -44.91
N ALA A 153 3.36 2.70 -44.37
CA ALA A 153 2.36 1.95 -45.11
C ALA A 153 1.45 2.82 -46.01
N GLY A 154 1.65 4.15 -46.03
CA GLY A 154 0.96 5.09 -46.92
C GLY A 154 -0.36 5.65 -46.37
N LEU A 155 -0.65 5.48 -45.07
CA LEU A 155 -1.83 6.08 -44.45
C LEU A 155 -1.58 7.58 -44.17
N SER A 156 -2.43 8.43 -44.75
CA SER A 156 -2.37 9.89 -44.55
C SER A 156 -3.08 10.33 -43.26
N GLY A 157 -2.73 11.51 -42.77
CA GLY A 157 -3.36 12.13 -41.58
C GLY A 157 -2.55 12.05 -40.28
N MET A 158 -1.40 11.36 -40.28
CA MET A 158 -0.52 11.19 -39.10
C MET A 158 0.79 11.99 -39.21
N GLU A 159 0.82 13.03 -40.04
CA GLU A 159 2.03 13.78 -40.39
C GLU A 159 2.66 14.48 -39.17
N THR A 160 1.82 14.97 -38.24
CA THR A 160 2.25 15.67 -37.03
C THR A 160 2.90 14.73 -36.02
N GLU A 161 2.32 13.54 -35.83
CA GLU A 161 2.85 12.51 -34.93
C GLU A 161 4.11 11.86 -35.52
N PHE A 162 4.16 11.71 -36.85
CA PHE A 162 5.37 11.28 -37.55
C PHE A 162 6.51 12.30 -37.39
N ALA A 163 6.23 13.60 -37.52
CA ALA A 163 7.23 14.64 -37.28
C ALA A 163 7.77 14.59 -35.83
N GLN A 164 6.89 14.39 -34.84
CA GLN A 164 7.30 14.22 -33.43
C GLN A 164 8.17 12.98 -33.22
N TYR A 165 7.88 11.88 -33.93
CA TYR A 165 8.72 10.69 -33.90
C TYR A 165 10.11 10.98 -34.46
N MET A 166 10.19 11.67 -35.61
CA MET A 166 11.47 12.04 -36.24
C MET A 166 12.29 12.98 -35.35
N ASP A 167 11.64 13.97 -34.73
CA ASP A 167 12.28 14.87 -33.76
C ASP A 167 12.82 14.10 -32.54
N ALA A 168 12.05 13.12 -32.04
CA ALA A 168 12.48 12.29 -30.92
C ALA A 168 13.67 11.39 -31.27
N VAL A 169 13.68 10.79 -32.46
CA VAL A 169 14.81 9.98 -32.95
C VAL A 169 16.05 10.87 -33.16
N ALA A 170 15.89 12.04 -33.80
CA ALA A 170 16.99 12.99 -34.00
C ALA A 170 17.60 13.44 -32.67
N ALA A 171 16.78 13.70 -31.65
CA ALA A 171 17.25 14.05 -30.31
C ALA A 171 18.05 12.92 -29.64
N LEU A 172 17.68 11.66 -29.88
CA LEU A 172 18.41 10.49 -29.38
C LEU A 172 19.74 10.28 -30.12
N GLU A 173 19.75 10.44 -31.43
CA GLU A 173 20.96 10.35 -32.26
C GLU A 173 21.97 11.44 -31.91
N GLN A 174 21.52 12.69 -31.70
CA GLN A 174 22.37 13.80 -31.29
C GLN A 174 23.06 13.57 -29.94
N CYS A 175 22.46 12.78 -29.05
CA CYS A 175 23.06 12.43 -27.76
C CYS A 175 24.28 11.51 -27.90
N GLY A 176 24.40 10.75 -29.00
CA GLY A 176 25.51 9.83 -29.25
C GLY A 176 25.60 8.63 -28.30
N VAL A 177 24.60 8.40 -27.45
CA VAL A 177 24.55 7.27 -26.51
C VAL A 177 23.63 6.18 -27.08
N PRO A 178 24.05 4.90 -27.10
CA PRO A 178 23.20 3.80 -27.55
C PRO A 178 21.88 3.73 -26.76
N ARG A 179 20.78 3.48 -27.47
CA ARG A 179 19.42 3.42 -26.88
C ARG A 179 19.32 2.44 -25.70
N GLU A 180 19.93 1.27 -25.82
CA GLU A 180 19.95 0.25 -24.77
C GLU A 180 20.61 0.75 -23.49
N ARG A 181 21.74 1.46 -23.62
CA ARG A 181 22.45 2.06 -22.49
C ARG A 181 21.59 3.12 -21.80
N LEU A 182 20.89 3.96 -22.56
CA LEU A 182 19.97 4.96 -21.99
C LEU A 182 18.81 4.32 -21.22
N ILE A 183 18.24 3.21 -21.71
CA ILE A 183 17.19 2.46 -21.02
C ILE A 183 17.72 1.90 -19.69
N GLN A 184 18.90 1.27 -19.70
CA GLN A 184 19.54 0.75 -18.49
C GLN A 184 19.82 1.87 -17.48
N GLU A 185 20.43 2.96 -17.91
CA GLU A 185 20.74 4.11 -17.04
C GLU A 185 19.46 4.75 -16.46
N LYS A 186 18.36 4.79 -17.23
CA LYS A 186 17.05 5.24 -16.76
C LYS A 186 16.52 4.30 -15.68
N ALA A 187 16.54 2.99 -15.91
CA ALA A 187 16.08 1.99 -14.94
C ALA A 187 16.87 2.07 -13.63
N GLU A 188 18.20 2.03 -13.70
CA GLU A 188 19.08 2.11 -12.53
C GLU A 188 18.86 3.39 -11.71
N LEU A 189 18.69 4.54 -12.37
CA LEU A 189 18.44 5.80 -11.70
C LEU A 189 17.13 5.75 -10.90
N TYR A 190 16.08 5.19 -11.50
CA TYR A 190 14.76 5.11 -10.89
C TYR A 190 14.73 4.11 -9.72
N GLU A 191 15.42 2.98 -9.86
CA GLU A 191 15.60 2.00 -8.79
C GLU A 191 16.32 2.62 -7.59
N ARG A 192 17.47 3.25 -7.81
CA ARG A 192 18.23 3.94 -6.75
C ARG A 192 17.38 5.03 -6.06
N LEU A 193 16.60 5.80 -6.82
CA LEU A 193 15.67 6.77 -6.24
C LEU A 193 14.57 6.09 -5.40
N ALA A 194 14.05 4.96 -5.85
CA ALA A 194 13.03 4.20 -5.11
C ALA A 194 13.58 3.65 -3.80
N GLU A 195 14.81 3.11 -3.81
CA GLU A 195 15.53 2.65 -2.63
C GLU A 195 15.78 3.78 -1.63
N LEU A 196 16.33 4.91 -2.08
CA LEU A 196 16.51 6.08 -1.21
C LEU A 196 15.17 6.56 -0.62
N ASN A 197 14.09 6.55 -1.39
CA ASN A 197 12.77 6.91 -0.87
C ASN A 197 12.23 5.89 0.15
N ARG A 198 12.59 4.60 0.05
CA ARG A 198 12.26 3.61 1.07
C ARG A 198 13.06 3.87 2.35
N GLN A 199 14.36 4.12 2.23
CA GLN A 199 15.24 4.43 3.36
C GLN A 199 14.83 5.73 4.07
N ILE A 200 14.59 6.82 3.33
CA ILE A 200 14.09 8.10 3.89
C ILE A 200 12.78 7.90 4.65
N ARG A 201 11.85 7.08 4.13
CA ARG A 201 10.60 6.77 4.83
C ARG A 201 10.86 5.96 6.10
N ALA A 202 11.80 5.03 6.09
CA ALA A 202 12.18 4.28 7.29
C ALA A 202 12.77 5.19 8.37
N GLU A 203 13.73 6.07 8.03
CA GLU A 203 14.33 7.00 9.00
C GLU A 203 13.30 7.99 9.56
N ARG A 204 12.40 8.52 8.71
CA ARG A 204 11.29 9.38 9.17
C ARG A 204 10.33 8.65 10.11
N ARG A 205 10.06 7.37 9.89
CA ARG A 205 9.24 6.56 10.79
C ARG A 205 9.90 6.41 12.16
N LYS A 206 11.21 6.18 12.21
CA LYS A 206 11.98 6.14 13.47
C LYS A 206 11.84 7.44 14.24
N LEU A 207 12.09 8.59 13.59
CA LEU A 207 11.94 9.91 14.22
C LEU A 207 10.51 10.19 14.69
N ALA A 208 9.51 9.82 13.89
CA ALA A 208 8.11 9.95 14.27
C ALA A 208 7.78 9.10 15.50
N LEU A 209 8.37 7.90 15.62
CA LEU A 209 8.19 7.03 16.78
C LEU A 209 8.88 7.61 18.03
N CYS A 210 10.11 8.12 17.91
CA CYS A 210 10.78 8.85 18.98
C CYS A 210 9.91 10.00 19.51
N ARG A 211 9.38 10.85 18.63
CA ARG A 211 8.50 11.97 19.00
C ARG A 211 7.21 11.50 19.67
N LYS A 212 6.60 10.42 19.17
CA LYS A 212 5.40 9.83 19.78
C LYS A 212 5.67 9.35 21.20
N ILE A 213 6.78 8.65 21.42
CA ILE A 213 7.19 8.14 22.74
C ILE A 213 7.46 9.30 23.70
N GLN A 214 8.19 10.32 23.26
CA GLN A 214 8.46 11.51 24.09
C GLN A 214 7.17 12.23 24.49
N ASN A 215 6.21 12.37 23.57
CA ASN A 215 4.93 13.03 23.86
C ASN A 215 3.99 12.18 24.73
N SER A 216 4.06 10.85 24.65
CA SER A 216 3.23 9.96 25.47
C SER A 216 3.79 9.77 26.89
N LEU A 217 5.09 9.99 27.11
CA LEU A 217 5.77 9.74 28.38
C LEU A 217 5.08 10.39 29.60
N PRO A 218 4.76 11.70 29.60
CA PRO A 218 4.16 12.34 30.78
C PRO A 218 2.77 11.77 31.12
N ARG A 219 2.00 11.40 30.09
CA ARG A 219 0.69 10.79 30.28
C ARG A 219 0.82 9.37 30.86
N MET A 220 1.81 8.60 30.40
CA MET A 220 2.07 7.27 30.95
C MET A 220 2.51 7.35 32.42
N GLU A 221 3.41 8.29 32.76
CA GLU A 221 3.81 8.56 34.15
C GLU A 221 2.58 8.85 35.04
N GLN A 222 1.71 9.78 34.64
CA GLN A 222 0.48 10.09 35.38
C GLN A 222 -0.49 8.91 35.52
N GLU A 223 -0.58 8.05 34.51
CA GLU A 223 -1.46 6.87 34.55
C GLU A 223 -0.90 5.79 35.49
N ILE A 224 0.42 5.64 35.56
CA ILE A 224 1.12 4.79 36.53
C ILE A 224 0.87 5.31 37.95
N ASP A 225 1.12 6.59 38.21
CA ASP A 225 0.91 7.20 39.54
C ASP A 225 -0.53 7.00 40.04
N LYS A 226 -1.52 7.17 39.16
CA LYS A 226 -2.93 6.94 39.48
C LYS A 226 -3.25 5.48 39.75
N ALA A 227 -2.62 4.54 39.05
CA ALA A 227 -2.82 3.12 39.27
C ALA A 227 -2.23 2.69 40.62
N GLU A 228 -1.01 3.15 40.93
CA GLU A 228 -0.33 2.89 42.20
C GLU A 228 -1.08 3.50 43.39
N ALA A 229 -1.57 4.73 43.26
CA ALA A 229 -2.42 5.37 44.27
C ALA A 229 -3.68 4.55 44.55
N ARG A 230 -4.40 4.12 43.51
CA ARG A 230 -5.59 3.25 43.66
C ARG A 230 -5.25 1.93 44.33
N GLU A 231 -4.13 1.30 43.98
CA GLU A 231 -3.70 0.06 44.61
C GLU A 231 -3.42 0.24 46.10
N SER A 232 -2.75 1.34 46.48
CA SER A 232 -2.52 1.65 47.89
C SER A 232 -3.81 1.93 48.69
N GLU A 233 -4.80 2.58 48.08
CA GLU A 233 -6.12 2.81 48.67
C GLU A 233 -6.89 1.49 48.87
N VAL A 234 -6.83 0.59 47.89
CA VAL A 234 -7.46 -0.74 48.00
C VAL A 234 -6.81 -1.52 49.15
N ARG A 235 -5.47 -1.55 49.21
CA ARG A 235 -4.73 -2.25 50.26
C ARG A 235 -5.00 -1.71 51.67
N THR A 236 -5.10 -0.39 51.83
CA THR A 236 -5.42 0.23 53.13
C THR A 236 -6.87 -0.01 53.55
N ASN A 237 -7.81 0.01 52.60
CA ASN A 237 -9.22 -0.32 52.87
C ASN A 237 -9.43 -1.80 53.17
N GLU A 238 -8.70 -2.72 52.52
CA GLU A 238 -8.71 -4.13 52.87
C GLU A 238 -8.13 -4.38 54.27
N HIS A 239 -7.05 -3.68 54.63
CA HIS A 239 -6.49 -3.78 55.98
C HIS A 239 -7.44 -3.25 57.06
N ARG A 240 -8.23 -2.20 56.76
CA ARG A 240 -9.28 -1.69 57.66
C ARG A 240 -10.50 -2.61 57.79
N ARG A 241 -10.71 -3.52 56.84
CA ARG A 241 -11.84 -4.47 56.83
C ARG A 241 -11.53 -5.80 57.53
N ARG A 242 -10.27 -6.07 57.85
CA ARG A 242 -9.81 -7.23 58.62
C ARG A 242 -9.63 -6.85 60.08
#